data_AF-A0A948M0U5-F1
#
_entry.id   AF-A0A948M0U5-F1
#
_cell.length_a   1.000
_cell.length_b   1.000
_cell.length_c   1.000
_cell.angle_alpha   90.00
_cell.angle_beta   90.00
_cell.angle_gamma   90.00
#
_symmetry.space_group_name_H-M   'P 1'
#
loop_
_entity.id
_entity.type
_entity.pdbx_description
1 polymer ?
#
loop_
_entity_poly.entity_id
_entity_poly.type
_entity_poly.pdbx_seq_one_letter_code
_entity_poly.pdbx_strand_id
1 'polypeptide(L)'
;MLRLLAALLLCGLFGSGSTAWAQEISRADLPPEGRETLKLIRQGGPFPHKRDGIVFNNFEKRLPLRPRGHYREYTVATPGVRHRGARRIVCGGERQHDCHYSADHYRSFRKIRE
;
A
#
# COMPACT_ATOMS: atom_id res chain seq x y z
N MET A 1 37.88 12.03 -49.40
CA MET A 1 36.81 13.01 -49.09
C MET A 1 35.86 12.36 -48.08
N LEU A 2 36.35 11.95 -46.90
CA LEU A 2 36.20 12.68 -45.64
C LEU A 2 34.89 13.47 -45.50
N ARG A 3 33.88 12.87 -44.85
CA ARG A 3 33.07 13.51 -43.81
C ARG A 3 32.71 12.48 -42.74
N LEU A 4 33.52 12.43 -41.69
CA LEU A 4 33.08 12.03 -40.35
C LEU A 4 32.04 13.04 -39.87
N LEU A 5 31.04 12.59 -39.12
CA LEU A 5 30.82 13.01 -37.72
C LEU A 5 29.64 12.25 -37.11
N ALA A 6 29.95 11.53 -36.04
CA ALA A 6 29.02 10.94 -35.10
C ALA A 6 28.50 12.00 -34.13
N ALA A 7 27.26 11.85 -33.68
CA ALA A 7 26.82 12.20 -32.33
C ALA A 7 25.43 11.59 -32.08
N LEU A 8 25.40 10.37 -31.55
CA LEU A 8 24.25 9.90 -30.76
C LEU A 8 24.15 10.81 -29.54
N LEU A 9 23.26 11.78 -29.58
CA LEU A 9 22.86 12.54 -28.40
C LEU A 9 21.92 11.66 -27.56
N LEU A 10 22.51 10.88 -26.65
CA LEU A 10 21.86 10.56 -25.39
C LEU A 10 21.65 11.88 -24.64
N CYS A 11 20.40 12.25 -24.38
CA CYS A 11 20.08 13.32 -23.45
C CYS A 11 18.84 12.93 -22.62
N GLY A 12 19.07 12.70 -21.32
CA GLY A 12 18.09 12.71 -20.22
C GLY A 12 16.96 11.67 -20.30
N LEU A 13 16.98 10.52 -19.63
CA LEU A 13 17.07 10.38 -18.17
C LEU A 13 16.28 11.45 -17.38
N PHE A 14 15.01 11.62 -17.71
CA PHE A 14 13.98 11.78 -16.67
C PHE A 14 12.81 10.91 -17.05
N GLY A 15 12.94 9.61 -16.77
CA GLY A 15 11.75 8.87 -16.39
C GLY A 15 11.20 9.63 -15.20
N SER A 16 10.15 10.42 -15.42
CA SER A 16 9.23 10.78 -14.37
C SER A 16 8.66 9.47 -13.86
N GLY A 17 9.44 8.78 -13.04
CA GLY A 17 8.92 7.99 -11.95
C GLY A 17 8.15 9.00 -11.12
N SER A 18 6.94 9.30 -11.55
CA SER A 18 5.84 9.58 -10.66
C SER A 18 5.85 8.38 -9.73
N THR A 19 6.64 8.47 -8.66
CA THR A 19 6.20 8.02 -7.36
C THR A 19 4.85 8.69 -7.26
N ALA A 20 3.79 8.00 -7.68
CA ALA A 20 2.43 8.47 -7.47
C ALA A 20 2.42 8.73 -5.97
N TRP A 21 2.44 10.01 -5.61
CA TRP A 21 2.73 10.44 -4.26
C TRP A 21 1.72 9.68 -3.43
N ALA A 22 2.22 8.79 -2.55
CA ALA A 22 1.33 8.01 -1.73
C ALA A 22 0.55 9.04 -0.93
N GLN A 23 -0.71 9.29 -1.31
CA GLN A 23 -1.55 10.24 -0.61
C GLN A 23 -1.49 9.83 0.87
N GLU A 24 -1.08 10.71 1.76
CA GLU A 24 -0.94 10.33 3.16
C GLU A 24 -2.28 10.49 3.88
N ILE A 25 -2.47 9.71 4.93
CA ILE A 25 -3.58 9.85 5.87
C ILE A 25 -3.02 9.71 7.28
N SER A 26 -3.33 10.64 8.17
CA SER A 26 -2.94 10.49 9.57
C SER A 26 -3.75 9.34 10.21
N ARG A 27 -3.19 8.69 11.23
CA ARG A 27 -3.93 7.70 12.02
C ARG A 27 -5.21 8.28 12.60
N ALA A 28 -5.22 9.57 12.95
CA ALA A 28 -6.39 10.25 13.50
C ALA A 28 -7.53 10.36 12.46
N ASP A 29 -7.19 10.60 11.20
CA ASP A 29 -8.15 10.80 10.09
C ASP A 29 -8.68 9.50 9.49
N LEU A 30 -8.16 8.35 9.93
CA LEU A 30 -8.75 7.07 9.55
C LEU A 30 -10.18 6.93 10.08
N PRO A 31 -11.06 6.21 9.37
CA PRO A 31 -12.32 5.76 9.96
C PRO A 31 -12.07 5.06 11.31
N PRO A 32 -12.99 5.16 12.28
CA PRO A 32 -12.82 4.52 13.59
C PRO A 32 -12.46 3.03 13.49
N GLU A 33 -13.07 2.30 12.55
CA GLU A 33 -12.80 0.88 12.30
C GLU A 33 -11.37 0.65 11.80
N GLY A 34 -10.82 1.58 11.00
CA GLY A 34 -9.44 1.52 10.53
C GLY A 34 -8.43 1.68 11.67
N ARG A 35 -8.73 2.56 12.63
CA ARG A 35 -7.90 2.72 13.84
C ARG A 35 -7.92 1.48 14.72
N GLU A 36 -9.07 0.82 14.83
CA GLU A 36 -9.18 -0.44 15.58
C GLU A 36 -8.43 -1.57 14.86
N THR A 37 -8.55 -1.68 13.53
CA THR A 37 -7.76 -2.65 12.75
C THR A 37 -6.25 -2.41 12.94
N LEU A 38 -5.77 -1.16 12.95
CA LEU A 38 -4.36 -0.86 13.24
C LEU A 38 -3.94 -1.34 14.63
N LYS A 39 -4.76 -1.10 15.65
CA LYS A 39 -4.49 -1.55 17.01
C LYS A 39 -4.33 -3.08 17.05
N LEU A 40 -5.24 -3.82 16.41
CA LEU A 40 -5.13 -5.29 16.30
C LEU A 40 -3.87 -5.73 15.57
N ILE A 41 -3.48 -5.04 14.48
CA ILE A 41 -2.24 -5.33 13.74
C ILE A 41 -1.01 -5.17 14.66
N ARG A 42 -0.97 -4.11 15.47
CA ARG A 42 0.12 -3.85 16.42
C ARG A 42 0.17 -4.90 17.54
N GLN A 43 -0.98 -5.44 17.94
CA GLN A 43 -1.11 -6.48 18.96
C GLN A 43 -0.86 -7.90 18.41
N GLY A 44 -0.88 -8.09 17.09
CA GLY A 44 -0.77 -9.40 16.46
C GLY A 44 -2.09 -10.19 16.39
N GLY A 45 -3.24 -9.52 16.56
CA GLY A 45 -4.56 -10.13 16.58
C GLY A 45 -5.16 -10.25 17.99
N PRO A 46 -6.22 -11.07 18.17
CA PRO A 46 -6.87 -11.93 17.17
C PRO A 46 -7.55 -11.13 16.05
N PHE A 47 -7.57 -11.67 14.84
CA PHE A 47 -8.20 -11.01 13.69
C PHE A 47 -9.60 -11.57 13.39
N PRO A 48 -10.58 -10.70 13.06
CA PRO A 48 -11.98 -11.11 12.93
C PRO A 48 -12.27 -11.93 11.67
N HIS A 49 -11.46 -11.79 10.60
CA HIS A 49 -11.68 -12.55 9.37
C HIS A 49 -10.54 -13.52 9.09
N LYS A 50 -10.90 -14.71 8.59
CA LYS A 50 -9.95 -15.79 8.23
C LYS A 50 -8.86 -15.37 7.24
N ARG A 51 -9.09 -14.32 6.45
CA ARG A 51 -8.14 -13.79 5.46
C ARG A 51 -7.26 -12.68 6.00
N ASP A 52 -7.49 -12.20 7.21
CA ASP A 52 -6.65 -11.16 7.79
C ASP A 52 -5.27 -11.73 8.14
N GLY A 53 -4.21 -11.01 7.76
CA GLY A 53 -2.82 -11.43 7.92
C GLY A 53 -2.24 -12.28 6.78
N ILE A 54 -3.03 -12.62 5.74
CA ILE A 54 -2.49 -13.32 4.57
C ILE A 54 -1.63 -12.39 3.72
N VAL A 55 -0.76 -12.98 2.90
CA VAL A 55 0.14 -12.22 2.01
C VAL A 55 -0.65 -11.43 0.97
N PHE A 56 -0.33 -10.14 0.86
CA PHE A 56 -0.74 -9.27 -0.23
C PHE A 56 0.39 -9.17 -1.27
N ASN A 57 0.15 -9.65 -2.48
CA ASN A 57 1.22 -9.79 -3.49
C ASN A 57 1.55 -8.51 -4.27
N ASN A 58 0.74 -7.44 -4.15
CA ASN A 58 0.96 -6.18 -4.87
C ASN A 58 1.16 -6.36 -6.40
N PHE A 59 0.36 -7.23 -7.04
CA PHE A 59 0.51 -7.55 -8.48
C PHE A 59 0.34 -6.33 -9.39
N GLU A 60 -0.57 -5.44 -9.03
CA GLU A 60 -0.85 -4.18 -9.75
C GLU A 60 0.17 -3.07 -9.43
N LYS A 61 1.15 -3.36 -8.57
CA LYS A 61 2.27 -2.46 -8.22
C LYS A 61 1.80 -1.08 -7.71
N ARG A 62 0.69 -1.07 -6.97
CA ARG A 62 0.11 0.16 -6.37
C ARG A 62 0.84 0.61 -5.11
N LEU A 63 1.52 -0.31 -4.43
CA LEU A 63 2.42 -0.03 -3.30
C LEU A 63 3.89 -0.06 -3.76
N PRO A 64 4.83 0.52 -2.98
CA PRO A 64 6.25 0.39 -3.25
C PRO A 64 6.68 -1.07 -3.45
N LEU A 65 7.55 -1.31 -4.43
CA LEU A 65 8.03 -2.65 -4.75
C LEU A 65 8.93 -3.17 -3.62
N ARG A 66 8.56 -4.32 -3.05
CA ARG A 66 9.26 -5.01 -1.97
C ARG A 66 9.34 -6.51 -2.27
N PRO A 67 10.25 -7.26 -1.62
CA PRO A 67 10.32 -8.71 -1.78
C PRO A 67 8.98 -9.42 -1.53
N ARG A 68 8.78 -10.59 -2.14
CA ARG A 68 7.55 -11.37 -1.97
C ARG A 68 7.30 -11.70 -0.49
N GLY A 69 6.04 -11.61 -0.07
CA GLY A 69 5.64 -11.88 1.32
C GLY A 69 5.81 -10.69 2.26
N HIS A 70 6.33 -9.55 1.78
CA HIS A 70 6.52 -8.35 2.59
C HIS A 70 5.21 -7.78 3.14
N TYR A 71 4.17 -7.70 2.31
CA TYR A 71 2.89 -7.11 2.69
C TYR A 71 1.87 -8.15 3.13
N ARG A 72 1.04 -7.80 4.11
CA ARG A 72 -0.12 -8.57 4.59
C ARG A 72 -1.38 -7.72 4.54
N GLU A 73 -2.52 -8.33 4.20
CA GLU A 73 -3.82 -7.64 4.15
C GLU A 73 -4.65 -7.85 5.42
N TYR A 74 -5.37 -6.80 5.81
CA TYR A 74 -6.28 -6.80 6.95
C TYR A 74 -7.58 -6.10 6.56
N THR A 75 -8.70 -6.68 6.98
CA THR A 75 -10.02 -6.13 6.74
C THR A 75 -10.27 -4.94 7.67
N VAL A 76 -10.80 -3.86 7.12
CA VAL A 76 -11.39 -2.76 7.89
C VAL A 76 -12.89 -2.89 7.76
N ALA A 77 -13.60 -2.97 8.89
CA ALA A 77 -15.04 -3.13 8.89
C ALA A 77 -15.74 -1.93 8.23
N THR A 78 -16.83 -2.22 7.53
CA THR A 78 -17.76 -1.20 7.05
C THR A 78 -19.08 -1.37 7.81
N PRO A 79 -19.53 -0.38 8.59
CA PRO A 79 -20.79 -0.47 9.32
C PRO A 79 -21.97 -0.89 8.42
N GLY A 80 -22.80 -1.80 8.92
CA GLY A 80 -23.97 -2.33 8.19
C GLY A 80 -23.66 -3.38 7.11
N VAL A 81 -22.39 -3.63 6.78
CA VAL A 81 -22.00 -4.63 5.77
C VAL A 81 -21.73 -5.98 6.42
N ARG A 82 -22.41 -7.04 5.95
CA ARG A 82 -22.30 -8.41 6.50
C ARG A 82 -21.12 -9.22 5.96
N HIS A 83 -20.52 -8.79 4.86
CA HIS A 83 -19.30 -9.36 4.30
C HIS A 83 -18.09 -8.48 4.63
N ARG A 84 -16.89 -8.85 4.19
CA ARG A 84 -15.65 -8.11 4.47
C ARG A 84 -15.60 -6.66 3.95
N GLY A 85 -16.60 -6.19 3.20
CA GLY A 85 -16.56 -4.88 2.52
C GLY A 85 -15.35 -4.69 1.60
N ALA A 86 -15.12 -3.44 1.19
CA ALA A 86 -14.03 -3.04 0.29
C ALA A 86 -12.80 -2.45 1.02
N ARG A 87 -12.95 -2.05 2.29
CA ARG A 87 -11.92 -1.30 3.02
C ARG A 87 -10.85 -2.22 3.58
N ARG A 88 -9.59 -1.85 3.44
CA ARG A 88 -8.43 -2.67 3.81
C ARG A 88 -7.32 -1.81 4.40
N ILE A 89 -6.55 -2.41 5.28
CA ILE A 89 -5.20 -1.96 5.61
C ILE A 89 -4.23 -3.02 5.12
N VAL A 90 -3.19 -2.58 4.43
CA VAL A 90 -2.08 -3.43 4.00
C VAL A 90 -0.84 -2.94 4.72
N CYS A 91 -0.23 -3.79 5.54
CA CYS A 91 0.99 -3.46 6.26
C CYS A 91 2.15 -4.36 5.84
N GLY A 92 3.36 -3.85 5.96
CA GLY A 92 4.59 -4.59 5.76
C GLY A 92 5.71 -4.07 6.65
N GLY A 93 6.91 -4.59 6.41
CA GLY A 93 8.11 -4.20 7.14
C GLY A 93 8.20 -4.79 8.55
N GLU A 94 9.25 -4.38 9.26
CA GLU A 94 9.47 -4.77 10.64
C GLU A 94 8.29 -4.34 11.50
N ARG A 95 7.77 -5.28 12.31
CA ARG A 95 6.62 -5.06 13.20
C ARG A 95 5.39 -4.43 12.52
N GLN A 96 5.25 -4.60 11.20
CA GLN A 96 4.14 -4.08 10.40
C GLN A 96 4.04 -2.53 10.38
N HIS A 97 5.13 -1.78 10.51
CA HIS A 97 5.08 -0.30 10.54
C HIS A 97 4.85 0.38 9.17
N ASP A 98 5.03 -0.32 8.05
CA ASP A 98 4.79 0.22 6.71
C ASP A 98 3.34 -0.03 6.29
N CYS A 99 2.41 0.81 6.75
CA CYS A 99 0.97 0.60 6.58
C CYS A 99 0.32 1.54 5.57
N HIS A 100 -0.59 0.99 4.77
CA HIS A 100 -1.37 1.69 3.76
C HIS A 100 -2.86 1.37 3.89
N TYR A 101 -3.71 2.37 3.79
CA TYR A 101 -5.17 2.24 3.79
C TYR A 101 -5.72 2.28 2.37
N SER A 102 -6.62 1.35 2.05
CA SER A 102 -7.45 1.39 0.84
C SER A 102 -8.93 1.44 1.25
N ALA A 103 -9.67 2.39 0.70
CA ALA A 103 -11.11 2.50 0.90
C ALA A 103 -11.92 1.70 -0.14
N ASP A 104 -11.23 1.16 -1.15
CA ASP A 104 -11.83 0.88 -2.45
C ASP A 104 -11.36 -0.45 -3.06
N HIS A 105 -11.01 -1.40 -2.20
CA HIS A 105 -10.59 -2.75 -2.57
C HIS A 105 -9.32 -2.76 -3.44
N TYR A 106 -8.26 -2.13 -2.93
CA TYR A 106 -6.91 -2.07 -3.49
C TYR A 106 -6.74 -1.21 -4.76
N ARG A 107 -7.80 -0.55 -5.26
CA ARG A 107 -7.70 0.31 -6.44
C ARG A 107 -6.84 1.55 -6.19
N SER A 108 -6.88 2.09 -4.97
CA SER A 108 -6.02 3.17 -4.51
C SER A 108 -5.55 2.94 -3.07
N PHE A 109 -4.45 3.58 -2.72
CA PHE A 109 -3.85 3.49 -1.40
C PHE A 109 -3.45 4.86 -0.87
N ARG A 110 -3.57 5.00 0.44
CA ARG A 110 -3.02 6.11 1.21
C ARG A 110 -2.04 5.61 2.25
N LYS A 111 -0.85 6.19 2.34
CA LYS A 111 0.13 5.81 3.38
C LYS A 111 -0.35 6.32 4.73
N ILE A 112 -0.39 5.45 5.73
CA ILE A 112 -0.78 5.83 7.08
C ILE A 112 0.43 6.45 7.78
N ARG A 113 0.24 7.65 8.34
CA ARG A 113 1.16 8.27 9.28
C ARG A 113 0.68 8.01 10.70
N GLU A 114 1.47 7.29 11.48
CA GLU A 114 1.21 7.03 12.90
C GLU A 114 1.77 8.11 13.82
#